data_AF-A0A534M006-F1
#
_entry.id   AF-A0A534M006-F1
#
_cell.length_a   1.000
_cell.length_b   1.000
_cell.length_c   1.000
_cell.angle_alpha   90.00
_cell.angle_beta   90.00
_cell.angle_gamma   90.00
#
_symmetry.space_group_name_H-M   'P 1'
#
loop_
_entity.id
_entity.type
_entity.pdbx_description
1 polymer ?
#
loop_
_entity_poly.entity_id
_entity_poly.type
_entity_poly.pdbx_seq_one_letter_code
_entity_poly.pdbx_strand_id
1 'polypeptide(L)'
;MDPLSLVLVVAAAAAGVSAVVWYRRRQVARARTRLRQAETDLRDIETALETFVRSGNYIPESIRRPLGTKVVQIAEGSLPPIAKVVRRVRDSGMRQESEVALCHGNELRRILESHNDQYVERMMAEHSKLLVDDLKADEAQRKAIVRDDARNLVIAGAGSGKTRTVVGRIRFLLERNVPAIAILAVTFTDKATEEMQDRLKQTGVPIADREKGGVTVSTLHSLGKRVVQA
;
A
#
# COMPACT_ATOMS: atom_id res chain seq x y z
N MET A 1 34.81 31.42 -54.18
CA MET A 1 33.50 31.58 -53.53
C MET A 1 33.05 33.00 -53.74
N ASP A 2 31.87 33.21 -54.30
CA ASP A 2 31.25 34.53 -54.39
C ASP A 2 30.89 35.05 -52.98
N PRO A 3 30.93 36.38 -52.75
CA PRO A 3 30.63 36.95 -51.43
C PRO A 3 29.23 36.59 -50.92
N LEU A 4 28.25 36.37 -51.82
CA LEU A 4 26.89 36.02 -51.46
C LEU A 4 26.78 34.58 -50.92
N SER A 5 27.47 33.61 -51.52
CA SER A 5 27.52 32.24 -50.97
C SER A 5 28.21 32.16 -49.61
N LEU A 6 29.25 32.96 -49.36
CA LEU A 6 29.89 33.03 -48.04
C LEU A 6 28.93 33.56 -46.96
N VAL A 7 28.18 34.63 -47.27
CA VAL A 7 27.17 35.20 -46.36
C VAL A 7 26.05 34.21 -46.07
N LEU A 8 25.58 33.47 -47.07
CA LEU A 8 24.55 32.44 -46.90
C LEU A 8 25.02 31.29 -46.01
N VAL A 9 26.27 30.82 -46.16
CA VAL A 9 26.84 29.76 -45.33
C VAL A 9 26.97 30.20 -43.87
N VAL A 10 27.45 31.43 -43.63
CA VAL A 10 27.57 31.99 -42.27
C VAL A 10 26.20 32.19 -41.62
N ALA A 11 25.21 32.70 -42.37
CA ALA A 11 23.84 32.88 -41.88
C ALA A 11 23.17 31.54 -41.54
N ALA A 12 23.35 30.50 -42.38
CA ALA A 12 22.85 29.16 -42.12
C ALA A 12 23.50 28.54 -40.87
N ALA A 13 24.81 28.71 -40.68
CA ALA A 13 25.52 28.25 -39.49
C ALA A 13 25.03 28.95 -38.21
N ALA A 14 24.85 30.28 -38.25
CA ALA A 14 24.34 31.05 -37.13
C ALA A 14 22.88 30.68 -36.77
N ALA A 15 22.03 30.46 -37.77
CA ALA A 15 20.67 29.95 -37.57
C ALA A 15 20.66 28.55 -36.96
N GLY A 16 21.55 27.66 -37.42
CA GLY A 16 21.74 26.32 -36.86
C GLY A 16 22.17 26.35 -35.39
N VAL A 17 23.16 27.16 -35.03
CA VAL A 17 23.60 27.35 -33.63
C VAL A 17 22.47 27.89 -32.77
N SER A 18 21.75 28.90 -33.27
CA SER A 18 20.60 29.50 -32.55
C SER A 18 19.48 28.50 -32.33
N ALA A 19 19.16 27.67 -33.33
CA ALA A 19 18.17 26.60 -33.21
C ALA A 19 18.58 25.55 -32.18
N VAL A 20 19.86 25.15 -32.15
CA VAL A 20 20.39 24.21 -31.13
C VAL A 20 20.32 24.79 -29.72
N VAL A 21 20.71 26.06 -29.55
CA VAL A 21 20.64 26.76 -28.25
C VAL A 21 19.19 26.89 -27.79
N TRP A 22 18.28 27.29 -28.68
CA TRP A 22 16.84 27.36 -28.40
C TRP A 22 16.27 26.00 -28.02
N TYR A 23 16.61 24.96 -28.78
CA TYR A 23 16.15 23.60 -28.52
C TYR A 23 16.62 23.10 -27.14
N ARG A 24 17.90 23.32 -26.79
CA ARG A 24 18.43 23.00 -25.45
C ARG A 24 17.71 23.78 -24.36
N ARG A 25 17.52 25.09 -24.51
CA ARG A 25 16.77 25.92 -23.53
C ARG A 25 15.35 25.39 -23.33
N ARG A 26 14.66 25.02 -24.41
CA ARG A 26 13.31 24.45 -24.35
C ARG A 26 13.28 23.10 -23.65
N GLN A 27 14.27 22.23 -23.89
CA GLN A 27 14.40 20.96 -23.18
C GLN A 27 14.61 21.15 -21.68
N VAL A 28 15.47 22.08 -21.27
CA VAL A 28 15.73 22.39 -19.86
C VAL A 28 14.50 22.96 -19.17
N ALA A 29 13.79 23.90 -19.80
CA ALA A 29 12.56 24.47 -19.25
C ALA A 29 11.48 23.41 -19.02
N ARG A 30 11.32 22.47 -19.98
CA ARG A 30 10.40 21.33 -19.83
C ARG A 30 10.82 20.40 -18.70
N ALA A 31 12.12 20.08 -18.61
CA ALA A 31 12.65 19.24 -17.52
C ALA A 31 12.40 19.88 -16.15
N ARG A 32 12.58 21.20 -16.01
CA ARG A 32 12.32 21.93 -14.76
C ARG A 32 10.86 21.90 -14.36
N THR A 33 9.96 22.09 -15.32
CA THR A 33 8.51 22.02 -15.05
C THR A 33 8.11 20.61 -14.58
N ARG A 34 8.61 19.58 -15.25
CA ARG A 34 8.34 18.18 -14.87
C ARG A 34 8.97 17.80 -13.53
N LEU A 35 10.15 18.33 -13.21
CA LEU A 35 10.80 18.11 -11.92
C LEU A 35 9.96 18.67 -10.78
N ARG A 36 9.50 19.92 -10.91
CA ARG A 36 8.59 20.54 -9.91
C ARG A 36 7.30 19.77 -9.74
N GLN A 37 6.72 19.28 -10.84
CA GLN A 37 5.53 18.43 -10.78
C GLN A 37 5.82 17.13 -10.03
N ALA A 38 6.92 16.45 -10.34
CA ALA A 38 7.33 15.24 -9.64
C ALA A 38 7.57 15.49 -8.13
N GLU A 39 8.23 16.59 -7.76
CA GLU A 39 8.42 16.95 -6.35
C GLU A 39 7.11 17.20 -5.62
N THR A 40 6.16 17.88 -6.26
CA THR A 40 4.82 18.11 -5.70
C THR A 40 4.10 16.78 -5.51
N ASP A 41 4.11 15.93 -6.54
CA ASP A 41 3.49 14.62 -6.48
C ASP A 41 4.09 13.72 -5.39
N LEU A 42 5.41 13.78 -5.16
CA LEU A 42 6.08 13.04 -4.09
C LEU A 42 5.66 13.55 -2.71
N ARG A 43 5.56 14.86 -2.51
CA ARG A 43 5.07 15.45 -1.24
C ARG A 43 3.62 15.08 -0.94
N ASP A 44 2.77 15.05 -1.96
CA ASP A 44 1.37 14.62 -1.79
C ASP A 44 1.30 13.15 -1.34
N ILE A 45 2.16 12.29 -1.90
CA ILE A 45 2.26 10.89 -1.50
C ILE A 45 2.78 10.77 -0.06
N GLU A 46 3.84 11.49 0.28
CA GLU A 46 4.40 11.55 1.65
C GLU A 46 3.32 11.94 2.67
N THR A 47 2.58 13.01 2.39
CA THR A 47 1.48 13.50 3.23
C THR A 47 0.38 12.44 3.40
N ALA A 48 0.04 11.72 2.34
CA ALA A 48 -0.96 10.65 2.40
C ALA A 48 -0.50 9.45 3.26
N LEU A 49 0.83 9.22 3.35
CA LEU A 49 1.42 8.15 4.14
C LEU A 49 1.73 8.56 5.58
N GLU A 50 1.89 9.85 5.85
CA GLU A 50 2.39 10.38 7.12
C GLU A 50 1.63 9.83 8.33
N THR A 51 0.29 9.79 8.25
CA THR A 51 -0.54 9.30 9.36
C THR A 51 -0.24 7.84 9.69
N PHE A 52 -0.06 6.98 8.68
CA PHE A 52 0.22 5.55 8.87
C PHE A 52 1.64 5.29 9.35
N VAL A 53 2.60 6.02 8.79
CA VAL A 53 4.02 5.91 9.19
C VAL A 53 4.19 6.35 10.63
N ARG A 54 3.60 7.49 11.01
CA ARG A 54 3.70 8.04 12.37
C ARG A 54 3.00 7.18 13.41
N SER A 55 1.81 6.66 13.10
CA SER A 55 1.07 5.79 14.03
C SER A 55 1.55 4.34 14.00
N GLY A 56 2.35 3.98 12.99
CA GLY A 56 2.71 2.60 12.69
C GLY A 56 1.52 1.73 12.29
N ASN A 57 0.41 2.29 11.81
CA ASN A 57 -0.79 1.51 11.43
C ASN A 57 -0.61 0.85 10.06
N TYR A 58 -1.33 -0.23 9.81
CA TYR A 58 -1.38 -0.87 8.50
C TYR A 58 -1.85 0.11 7.43
N ILE A 59 -1.17 0.15 6.28
CA ILE A 59 -1.60 0.95 5.11
C ILE A 59 -2.55 0.06 4.29
N PRO A 60 -3.85 0.39 4.19
CA PRO A 60 -4.80 -0.40 3.41
C PRO A 60 -4.41 -0.48 1.93
N GLU A 61 -4.68 -1.61 1.27
CA GLU A 61 -4.32 -1.78 -0.15
C GLU A 61 -4.97 -0.73 -1.07
N SER A 62 -6.17 -0.26 -0.71
CA SER A 62 -6.87 0.81 -1.42
C SER A 62 -6.10 2.13 -1.46
N ILE A 63 -5.21 2.36 -0.49
CA ILE A 63 -4.32 3.53 -0.41
C ILE A 63 -2.94 3.18 -0.95
N ARG A 64 -2.37 2.06 -0.49
CA ARG A 64 -1.00 1.64 -0.81
C ARG A 64 -0.78 1.45 -2.31
N ARG A 65 -1.71 0.80 -3.01
CA ARG A 65 -1.54 0.41 -4.43
C ARG A 65 -1.55 1.60 -5.39
N PRO A 66 -2.49 2.56 -5.32
CA PRO A 66 -2.43 3.77 -6.13
C PRO A 66 -1.17 4.58 -5.88
N LEU A 67 -0.78 4.77 -4.61
CA LEU A 67 0.42 5.50 -4.25
C LEU A 67 1.69 4.81 -4.76
N GLY A 68 1.81 3.48 -4.58
CA GLY A 68 2.94 2.71 -5.10
C GLY A 68 3.08 2.82 -6.61
N THR A 69 1.97 2.75 -7.35
CA THR A 69 1.97 2.94 -8.80
C THR A 69 2.46 4.35 -9.18
N LYS A 70 1.97 5.38 -8.47
CA LYS A 70 2.38 6.78 -8.69
C LYS A 70 3.88 6.98 -8.38
N VAL A 71 4.38 6.43 -7.27
CA VAL A 71 5.80 6.49 -6.91
C VAL A 71 6.67 5.83 -7.99
N VAL A 72 6.33 4.63 -8.45
CA VAL A 72 7.08 3.93 -9.51
C VAL A 72 7.07 4.73 -10.81
N GLN A 73 5.92 5.28 -11.21
CA GLN A 73 5.82 6.13 -12.41
C GLN A 73 6.70 7.38 -12.32
N ILE A 74 6.85 7.96 -11.13
CA ILE A 74 7.72 9.12 -10.91
C ILE A 74 9.19 8.69 -10.89
N ALA A 75 9.55 7.75 -10.03
CA ALA A 75 10.93 7.33 -9.76
C ALA A 75 11.60 6.63 -10.96
N GLU A 76 10.86 5.79 -11.69
CA GLU A 76 11.39 4.98 -12.79
C GLU A 76 11.00 5.54 -14.17
N GLY A 77 9.87 6.24 -14.25
CA GLY A 77 9.40 6.84 -15.51
C GLY A 77 9.85 8.28 -15.70
N SER A 78 9.48 9.16 -14.77
CA SER A 78 9.56 10.61 -14.97
C SER A 78 10.93 11.21 -14.62
N LEU A 79 11.51 10.82 -13.48
CA LEU A 79 12.76 11.37 -12.98
C LEU A 79 14.01 10.95 -13.77
N PRO A 80 14.16 9.71 -14.29
CA PRO A 80 15.39 9.33 -14.99
C PRO A 80 15.63 10.12 -16.30
N PRO A 81 14.62 10.38 -17.17
CA PRO A 81 14.77 11.28 -18.30
C PRO A 81 15.12 12.71 -17.90
N ILE A 82 14.56 13.23 -16.81
CA ILE A 82 14.89 14.56 -16.27
C ILE A 82 16.35 14.60 -15.84
N ALA A 83 16.80 13.63 -15.05
CA ALA A 83 18.17 13.52 -14.59
C ALA A 83 19.17 13.47 -15.77
N LYS A 84 18.83 12.78 -16.87
CA LYS A 84 19.65 12.77 -18.11
C LYS A 84 19.80 14.15 -18.75
N VAL A 85 18.74 14.96 -18.76
CA VAL A 85 18.79 16.35 -19.27
C VAL A 85 19.63 17.21 -18.32
N VAL A 86 19.34 17.13 -17.03
CA VAL A 86 19.94 17.94 -15.96
C VAL A 86 21.45 17.72 -15.83
N ARG A 87 21.94 16.48 -15.99
CA ARG A 87 23.38 16.18 -16.02
C ARG A 87 24.14 16.94 -17.11
N ARG A 88 23.49 17.28 -18.23
CA ARG A 88 24.12 17.98 -19.37
C ARG A 88 24.14 19.51 -19.22
N VAL A 89 23.49 20.06 -18.20
CA VAL A 89 23.38 21.52 -17.97
C VAL A 89 24.34 21.93 -16.86
N ARG A 90 24.99 23.10 -16.98
CA ARG A 90 25.76 23.75 -15.90
C ARG A 90 24.83 24.45 -14.89
N ASP A 91 23.88 23.71 -14.33
CA ASP A 91 22.95 24.19 -13.30
C ASP A 91 23.04 23.23 -12.11
N SER A 92 23.83 23.62 -11.10
CA SER A 92 24.06 22.80 -9.90
C SER A 92 22.80 22.69 -9.03
N GLY A 93 21.97 23.74 -8.98
CA GLY A 93 20.72 23.72 -8.23
C GLY A 93 19.75 22.69 -8.79
N MET A 94 19.53 22.72 -10.11
CA MET A 94 18.64 21.75 -10.77
C MET A 94 19.15 20.30 -10.66
N ARG A 95 20.47 20.10 -10.64
CA ARG A 95 21.09 18.78 -10.37
C ARG A 95 20.75 18.28 -8.98
N GLN A 96 20.95 19.13 -7.97
CA GLN A 96 20.64 18.79 -6.59
C GLN A 96 19.14 18.49 -6.42
N GLU A 97 18.26 19.34 -6.94
CA GLU A 97 16.80 19.13 -6.91
C GLU A 97 16.42 17.77 -7.52
N SER A 98 16.98 17.44 -8.68
CA SER A 98 16.72 16.16 -9.35
C SER A 98 17.21 14.95 -8.55
N GLU A 99 18.35 15.06 -7.86
CA GLU A 99 18.89 13.99 -7.02
C GLU A 99 18.07 13.81 -5.74
N VAL A 100 17.66 14.90 -5.11
CA VAL A 100 16.76 14.88 -3.94
C VAL A 100 15.42 14.26 -4.30
N ALA A 101 14.82 14.63 -5.43
CA ALA A 101 13.56 14.04 -5.88
C ALA A 101 13.68 12.53 -6.14
N LEU A 102 14.80 12.07 -6.72
CA LEU A 102 15.07 10.65 -6.92
C LEU A 102 15.22 9.90 -5.58
N CYS A 103 15.97 10.47 -4.64
CA CYS A 103 16.13 9.90 -3.30
C CYS A 103 14.78 9.81 -2.58
N HIS A 104 13.98 10.88 -2.62
CA HIS A 104 12.64 10.91 -2.03
C HIS A 104 11.72 9.85 -2.64
N GLY A 105 11.68 9.73 -3.98
CA GLY A 105 10.91 8.68 -4.64
C GLY A 105 11.32 7.27 -4.24
N ASN A 106 12.62 7.00 -4.12
CA ASN A 106 13.12 5.70 -3.67
C ASN A 106 12.75 5.41 -2.21
N GLU A 107 12.79 6.42 -1.33
CA GLU A 107 12.42 6.24 0.07
C GLU A 107 10.93 5.96 0.24
N LEU A 108 10.05 6.71 -0.46
CA LEU A 108 8.61 6.44 -0.44
C LEU A 108 8.30 5.03 -0.99
N ARG A 109 9.04 4.57 -2.01
CA ARG A 109 8.91 3.20 -2.51
C ARG A 109 9.26 2.19 -1.43
N ARG A 110 10.40 2.37 -0.75
CA ARG A 110 10.85 1.50 0.35
C ARG A 110 9.82 1.43 1.48
N ILE A 111 9.23 2.56 1.85
CA ILE A 111 8.15 2.63 2.85
C ILE A 111 6.95 1.80 2.39
N LEU A 112 6.45 2.02 1.16
CA LEU A 112 5.30 1.30 0.61
C LEU A 112 5.52 -0.21 0.45
N GLU A 113 6.77 -0.64 0.26
CA GLU A 113 7.16 -2.04 0.14
C GLU A 113 7.28 -2.73 1.50
N SER A 114 7.77 -2.06 2.54
CA SER A 114 8.16 -2.71 3.81
C SER A 114 7.26 -2.40 5.00
N HIS A 115 6.52 -1.29 5.02
CA HIS A 115 5.78 -0.83 6.19
C HIS A 115 4.72 -1.83 6.68
N ASN A 116 3.97 -2.42 5.75
CA ASN A 116 2.96 -3.41 6.10
C ASN A 116 3.56 -4.74 6.60
N ASP A 117 4.74 -5.12 6.11
CA ASP A 117 5.43 -6.31 6.59
C ASP A 117 5.98 -6.08 8.01
N GLN A 118 6.55 -4.89 8.28
CA GLN A 118 6.95 -4.48 9.64
C GLN A 118 5.76 -4.46 10.61
N TYR A 119 4.60 -3.97 10.17
CA TYR A 119 3.36 -4.05 10.96
C TYR A 119 3.01 -5.51 11.29
N VAL A 120 3.04 -6.40 10.28
CA VAL A 120 2.70 -7.82 10.45
C VAL A 120 3.66 -8.50 11.42
N GLU A 121 4.96 -8.27 11.28
CA GLU A 121 5.99 -8.82 12.17
C GLU A 121 5.78 -8.35 13.62
N ARG A 122 5.52 -7.05 13.81
CA ARG A 122 5.24 -6.50 15.14
C ARG A 122 3.98 -7.14 15.75
N MET A 123 2.88 -7.21 15.00
CA MET A 123 1.65 -7.85 15.49
C MET A 123 1.85 -9.34 15.80
N MET A 124 2.66 -10.05 15.01
CA MET A 124 2.98 -11.45 15.28
C MET A 124 3.78 -11.62 16.57
N ALA A 125 4.69 -10.69 16.87
CA ALA A 125 5.46 -10.71 18.11
C ALA A 125 4.59 -10.37 19.33
N GLU A 126 3.81 -9.29 19.25
CA GLU A 126 2.92 -8.82 20.33
C GLU A 126 1.86 -9.86 20.70
N HIS A 127 1.32 -10.57 19.71
CA HIS A 127 0.28 -11.61 19.91
C HIS A 127 0.85 -13.04 19.86
N SER A 128 2.14 -13.21 20.14
CA SER A 128 2.81 -14.52 20.08
C SER A 128 2.14 -15.59 20.94
N LYS A 129 1.66 -15.26 22.14
CA LYS A 129 0.92 -16.19 23.00
C LYS A 129 -0.32 -16.78 22.30
N LEU A 130 -1.16 -15.93 21.71
CA LEU A 130 -2.33 -16.37 20.95
C LEU A 130 -1.92 -17.23 19.75
N LEU A 131 -0.94 -16.75 18.99
CA LEU A 131 -0.57 -17.30 17.70
C LEU A 131 0.22 -18.61 17.79
N VAL A 132 1.12 -18.72 18.75
CA VAL A 132 2.06 -19.83 18.91
C VAL A 132 1.56 -20.82 19.93
N ASP A 133 1.19 -20.36 21.13
CA ASP A 133 0.88 -21.26 22.25
C ASP A 133 -0.55 -21.77 22.15
N ASP A 134 -1.52 -20.86 22.04
CA ASP A 134 -2.94 -21.20 22.05
C ASP A 134 -3.39 -21.85 20.74
N LEU A 135 -3.07 -21.22 19.60
CA LEU A 135 -3.53 -21.69 18.29
C LEU A 135 -2.57 -22.69 17.64
N LYS A 136 -1.27 -22.64 17.97
CA LYS A 136 -0.22 -23.38 17.27
C LYS A 136 -0.30 -23.16 15.75
N ALA A 137 -0.47 -21.89 15.36
CA ALA A 137 -0.57 -21.49 13.96
C ALA A 137 0.82 -21.56 13.30
N ASP A 138 0.88 -21.97 12.03
CA ASP A 138 2.09 -21.84 11.22
C ASP A 138 2.29 -20.38 10.77
N GLU A 139 3.45 -20.06 10.17
CA GLU A 139 3.78 -18.69 9.79
C GLU A 139 2.76 -18.07 8.80
N ALA A 140 2.27 -18.84 7.84
CA ALA A 140 1.30 -18.35 6.86
C ALA A 140 -0.05 -18.04 7.52
N GLN A 141 -0.50 -18.90 8.44
CA GLN A 141 -1.69 -18.69 9.24
C GLN A 141 -1.53 -17.47 10.16
N ARG A 142 -0.37 -17.29 10.80
CA ARG A 142 -0.08 -16.12 11.64
C ARG A 142 -0.19 -14.83 10.83
N LYS A 143 0.46 -14.78 9.67
CA LYS A 143 0.38 -13.63 8.74
C LYS A 143 -1.07 -13.36 8.31
N ALA A 144 -1.84 -14.40 7.99
CA ALA A 144 -3.25 -14.26 7.63
C ALA A 144 -4.13 -13.76 8.80
N ILE A 145 -3.81 -14.15 10.04
CA ILE A 145 -4.52 -13.72 11.25
C ILE A 145 -4.25 -12.24 11.54
N VAL A 146 -3.02 -11.75 11.40
CA VAL A 146 -2.66 -10.39 11.84
C VAL A 146 -2.78 -9.31 10.75
N ARG A 147 -2.79 -9.68 9.46
CA ARG A 147 -2.93 -8.71 8.36
C ARG A 147 -4.19 -7.88 8.53
N ASP A 148 -4.07 -6.56 8.42
CA ASP A 148 -5.14 -5.63 8.80
C ASP A 148 -5.66 -4.78 7.64
N ASP A 149 -5.65 -5.36 6.44
CA ASP A 149 -6.33 -4.75 5.32
C ASP A 149 -7.85 -4.76 5.50
N ALA A 150 -8.52 -3.81 4.84
CA ALA A 150 -9.97 -3.75 4.78
C ALA A 150 -10.57 -4.98 4.08
N ARG A 151 -9.82 -5.62 3.17
CA ARG A 151 -10.25 -6.82 2.42
C ARG A 151 -9.11 -7.83 2.37
N ASN A 152 -9.27 -8.96 3.06
CA ASN A 152 -8.30 -10.04 3.09
C ASN A 152 -8.87 -11.29 2.41
N LEU A 153 -8.22 -11.75 1.34
CA LEU A 153 -8.50 -13.05 0.71
C LEU A 153 -7.42 -14.05 1.13
N VAL A 154 -7.84 -15.15 1.77
CA VAL A 154 -6.95 -16.25 2.16
C VAL A 154 -7.25 -17.46 1.29
N ILE A 155 -6.30 -17.82 0.42
CA ILE A 155 -6.37 -19.02 -0.42
C ILE A 155 -5.76 -20.19 0.35
N ALA A 156 -6.52 -21.26 0.55
CA ALA A 156 -6.11 -22.34 1.44
C ALA A 156 -6.66 -23.71 0.98
N GLY A 157 -5.75 -24.69 0.87
CA GLY A 157 -6.09 -26.07 0.46
C GLY A 157 -6.91 -26.85 1.50
N ALA A 158 -7.30 -28.08 1.18
CA ALA A 158 -7.85 -28.99 2.18
C ALA A 158 -6.83 -29.25 3.30
N GLY A 159 -7.28 -29.44 4.55
CA GLY A 159 -6.40 -29.71 5.70
C GLY A 159 -5.54 -28.55 6.22
N SER A 160 -5.46 -27.42 5.50
CA SER A 160 -4.63 -26.24 5.83
C SER A 160 -5.02 -25.45 7.09
N GLY A 161 -6.02 -25.91 7.86
CA GLY A 161 -6.45 -25.21 9.07
C GLY A 161 -7.30 -23.95 8.86
N LYS A 162 -7.98 -23.80 7.72
CA LYS A 162 -8.91 -22.67 7.41
C LYS A 162 -9.73 -22.19 8.61
N THR A 163 -10.45 -23.10 9.26
CA THR A 163 -11.30 -22.77 10.41
C THR A 163 -10.48 -22.27 11.60
N ARG A 164 -9.30 -22.84 11.85
CA ARG A 164 -8.38 -22.37 12.90
C ARG A 164 -7.90 -20.95 12.61
N THR A 165 -7.56 -20.63 11.36
CA THR A 165 -7.18 -19.28 10.95
C THR A 165 -8.32 -18.28 11.18
N VAL A 166 -9.56 -18.63 10.82
CA VAL A 166 -10.73 -17.75 11.03
C VAL A 166 -10.99 -17.54 12.53
N VAL A 167 -10.96 -18.60 13.34
CA VAL A 167 -11.08 -18.49 14.81
C VAL A 167 -9.96 -17.61 15.38
N GLY A 168 -8.73 -17.81 14.91
CA GLY A 168 -7.60 -16.98 15.31
C GLY A 168 -7.76 -15.51 14.94
N ARG A 169 -8.30 -15.19 13.76
CA ARG A 169 -8.60 -13.83 13.35
C ARG A 169 -9.64 -13.17 14.27
N ILE A 170 -10.71 -13.89 14.62
CA ILE A 170 -11.73 -13.38 15.55
C ILE A 170 -11.10 -13.08 16.91
N ARG A 171 -10.31 -14.01 17.46
CA ARG A 171 -9.61 -13.80 18.75
C ARG A 171 -8.64 -12.63 18.70
N PHE A 172 -7.85 -12.52 17.63
CA PHE A 172 -6.92 -11.40 17.42
C PHE A 172 -7.65 -10.04 17.38
N LEU A 173 -8.81 -9.96 16.71
CA LEU A 173 -9.61 -8.74 16.69
C LEU A 173 -10.12 -8.38 18.09
N LEU A 174 -10.57 -9.36 18.87
CA LEU A 174 -11.00 -9.15 20.26
C LEU A 174 -9.86 -8.68 21.16
N GLU A 175 -8.65 -9.26 21.04
CA GLU A 175 -7.46 -8.81 21.77
C GLU A 175 -7.06 -7.38 21.39
N ARG A 176 -7.39 -6.94 20.17
CA ARG A 176 -7.24 -5.56 19.70
C ARG A 176 -8.42 -4.65 20.07
N ASN A 177 -9.24 -5.06 21.03
CA ASN A 177 -10.39 -4.32 21.54
C ASN A 177 -11.47 -4.01 20.48
N VAL A 178 -11.56 -4.79 19.40
CA VAL A 178 -12.71 -4.72 18.50
C VAL A 178 -13.93 -5.24 19.26
N PRO A 179 -15.03 -4.47 19.36
CA PRO A 179 -16.21 -4.93 20.07
C PRO A 179 -16.74 -6.25 19.47
N ALA A 180 -17.02 -7.25 20.30
CA ALA A 180 -17.49 -8.55 19.81
C ALA A 180 -18.75 -8.44 18.93
N ILE A 181 -19.64 -7.49 19.26
CA ILE A 181 -20.85 -7.18 18.50
C ILE A 181 -20.58 -6.66 17.08
N ALA A 182 -19.37 -6.14 16.82
CA ALA A 182 -18.94 -5.68 15.50
C ALA A 182 -18.35 -6.81 14.63
N ILE A 183 -18.30 -8.04 15.16
CA ILE A 183 -17.74 -9.20 14.47
C ILE A 183 -18.88 -10.13 14.04
N LEU A 184 -18.98 -10.35 12.74
CA LEU A 184 -19.88 -11.30 12.09
C LEU A 184 -19.07 -12.35 11.33
N ALA A 185 -19.28 -13.61 11.68
CA ALA A 185 -18.77 -14.77 10.95
C ALA A 185 -19.92 -15.44 10.19
N VAL A 186 -19.75 -15.60 8.88
CA VAL A 186 -20.75 -16.26 8.02
C VAL A 186 -20.20 -17.57 7.50
N THR A 187 -21.00 -18.63 7.60
CA THR A 187 -20.67 -19.95 7.04
C THR A 187 -21.72 -20.42 6.03
N PHE A 188 -21.40 -21.49 5.29
CA PHE A 188 -22.30 -22.02 4.26
C PHE A 188 -23.38 -22.95 4.81
N THR A 189 -23.10 -23.68 5.90
CA THR A 189 -24.01 -24.69 6.47
C THR A 189 -24.23 -24.46 7.95
N ASP A 190 -25.37 -24.91 8.48
CA ASP A 190 -25.67 -24.82 9.90
C ASP A 190 -24.68 -25.64 10.74
N LYS A 191 -24.28 -26.82 10.26
CA LYS A 191 -23.23 -27.64 10.88
C LYS A 191 -21.89 -26.87 11.00
N ALA A 192 -21.48 -26.14 9.97
CA ALA A 192 -20.27 -25.33 10.03
C ALA A 192 -20.40 -24.14 11.00
N THR A 193 -21.62 -23.59 11.13
CA THR A 193 -21.94 -22.56 12.13
C THR A 193 -21.77 -23.11 13.54
N GLU A 194 -22.39 -24.25 13.84
CA GLU A 194 -22.30 -24.93 15.15
C GLU A 194 -20.84 -25.26 15.51
N GLU A 195 -20.11 -25.90 14.60
CA GLU A 195 -18.68 -26.22 14.80
C GLU A 195 -17.83 -24.96 15.06
N MET A 196 -18.11 -23.85 14.37
CA MET A 196 -17.39 -22.59 14.58
C MET A 196 -17.73 -21.95 15.94
N GLN A 197 -19.01 -21.97 16.33
CA GLN A 197 -19.44 -21.48 17.64
C GLN A 197 -18.79 -22.27 18.77
N ASP A 198 -18.77 -23.61 18.67
CA ASP A 198 -18.17 -24.46 19.71
C ASP A 198 -16.67 -24.21 19.86
N ARG A 199 -15.95 -24.07 18.74
CA ARG A 199 -14.52 -23.71 18.76
C ARG A 199 -14.26 -22.36 19.41
N LEU A 200 -15.10 -21.37 19.13
CA LEU A 200 -14.98 -20.03 19.74
C LEU A 200 -15.29 -20.07 21.24
N LYS A 201 -16.35 -20.77 21.66
CA LYS A 201 -16.71 -20.96 23.07
C LYS A 201 -15.59 -21.64 23.86
N GLN A 202 -14.94 -22.65 23.29
CA GLN A 202 -13.78 -23.33 23.90
C GLN A 202 -12.61 -22.38 24.15
N THR A 203 -12.54 -21.25 23.46
CA THR A 203 -11.51 -20.22 23.64
C THR A 203 -11.96 -19.04 24.52
N GLY A 204 -13.14 -19.15 25.16
CA GLY A 204 -13.69 -18.08 26.00
C GLY A 204 -14.30 -16.91 25.22
N VAL A 205 -14.48 -17.04 23.90
CA VAL A 205 -15.11 -15.98 23.10
C VAL A 205 -16.63 -15.99 23.35
N PRO A 206 -17.23 -14.85 23.74
CA PRO A 206 -18.67 -14.76 23.90
C PRO A 206 -19.34 -14.85 22.52
N ILE A 207 -20.26 -15.80 22.36
CA ILE A 207 -21.11 -15.92 21.17
C ILE A 207 -22.40 -15.18 21.44
N ALA A 208 -22.85 -14.38 20.46
CA ALA A 208 -24.12 -13.67 20.57
C ALA A 208 -25.28 -14.66 20.74
N ASP A 209 -26.10 -14.43 21.75
CA ASP A 209 -27.38 -15.09 21.95
C ASP A 209 -28.51 -14.03 22.01
N ARG A 210 -29.74 -14.44 22.31
CA ARG A 210 -30.90 -13.52 22.34
C ARG A 210 -30.80 -12.44 23.44
N GLU A 211 -29.98 -12.64 24.47
CA GLU A 211 -29.94 -11.81 25.67
C GLU A 211 -28.57 -11.17 25.92
N LYS A 212 -27.50 -11.68 25.32
CA LYS A 212 -26.11 -11.26 25.51
C LYS A 212 -25.43 -10.83 24.22
N GLY A 213 -24.72 -9.72 24.28
CA GLY A 213 -23.81 -9.29 23.23
C GLY A 213 -22.64 -10.25 23.05
N GLY A 214 -22.20 -10.47 21.81
CA GLY A 214 -21.09 -11.37 21.49
C GLY A 214 -20.81 -11.40 19.98
N VAL A 215 -19.92 -12.29 19.58
CA VAL A 215 -19.62 -12.54 18.16
C VAL A 215 -20.81 -13.23 17.53
N THR A 216 -21.31 -12.67 16.43
CA THR A 216 -22.40 -13.28 15.67
C THR A 216 -21.82 -14.33 14.72
N VAL A 217 -22.29 -15.58 14.81
CA VAL A 217 -21.94 -16.65 13.87
C VAL A 217 -23.23 -17.21 13.28
N SER A 218 -23.41 -17.13 11.96
CA SER A 218 -24.63 -17.61 11.30
C SER A 218 -24.38 -18.08 9.87
N THR A 219 -25.34 -18.77 9.28
CA THR A 219 -25.39 -18.92 7.82
C THR A 219 -25.83 -17.62 7.14
N LEU A 220 -25.59 -17.51 5.83
CA LEU A 220 -26.04 -16.36 5.04
C LEU A 220 -27.57 -16.23 5.05
N HIS A 221 -28.30 -17.36 4.96
CA HIS A 221 -29.76 -17.37 5.01
C HIS A 221 -30.31 -16.89 6.35
N SER A 222 -29.76 -17.38 7.47
CA SER A 222 -30.16 -16.95 8.81
C SER A 222 -29.85 -15.48 9.08
N LEU A 223 -28.74 -14.96 8.53
CA LEU A 223 -28.45 -13.52 8.54
C LEU A 223 -29.49 -12.73 7.73
N GLY A 224 -29.76 -13.14 6.49
CA GLY A 224 -30.73 -12.47 5.62
C GLY A 224 -32.12 -12.40 6.23
N LYS A 225 -32.59 -13.50 6.85
CA LYS A 225 -33.86 -13.53 7.58
C LYS A 225 -33.90 -12.48 8.70
N ARG A 226 -32.84 -12.33 9.50
CA ARG A 226 -32.78 -11.31 10.56
C ARG A 226 -32.83 -9.89 10.02
N VAL A 227 -32.15 -9.62 8.90
CA VAL A 227 -32.11 -8.28 8.29
C VAL A 227 -33.49 -7.88 7.74
N VAL A 228 -34.21 -8.81 7.13
CA VAL A 228 -35.54 -8.53 6.54
C VAL A 228 -36.64 -8.42 7.61
N GLN A 229 -36.45 -9.06 8.77
CA GLN A 229 -37.41 -9.07 9.88
C GLN A 229 -37.15 -7.98 10.94
N ALA A 230 -36.08 -7.21 10.79
CA ALA A 230 -35.75 -6.06 11.63
C ALA A 230 -36.44 -4.79 11.12
#